data_AF-A0A9K3NA56-F1
#
_entry.id   AF-A0A9K3NA56-F1
#
_cell.length_a   1.000
_cell.length_b   1.000
_cell.length_c   1.000
_cell.angle_alpha   90.00
_cell.angle_beta   90.00
_cell.angle_gamma   90.00
#
_symmetry.space_group_name_H-M   'P 1'
#
loop_
_entity.id
_entity.type
_entity.pdbx_description
1 polymer ?
#
loop_
_entity_poly.entity_id
_entity_poly.type
_entity_poly.pdbx_seq_one_letter_code
_entity_poly.pdbx_strand_id
1 'polypeptide(L)'
;MGTGVLAVDRKNIAPHLRTYAHCSKGKPGITLLLINLSNRTHFTLSVHNILNINLHTTQYKTLKKKSPFVHDLKTAVSWVGSKSTDENLSREEYHLTPRHGNIQSKTMLLNGVPLELTRNGDIPSLKPTMVKVDSPISIAPLSIKFLQFPNFDAPGCE
;
A
#
# COMPACT_ATOMS: atom_id res chain seq x y z
N MET A 1 5.82 -5.23 -10.63
CA MET A 1 4.96 -6.32 -10.12
C MET A 1 5.59 -7.64 -10.54
N GLY A 2 5.63 -8.61 -9.63
CA GLY A 2 6.13 -9.96 -9.86
C GLY A 2 5.05 -10.90 -10.40
N THR A 3 5.38 -12.19 -10.46
CA THR A 3 4.53 -13.24 -11.05
C THR A 3 3.48 -13.79 -10.10
N GLY A 4 3.75 -13.83 -8.79
CA GLY A 4 2.78 -14.28 -7.79
C GLY A 4 1.63 -13.29 -7.66
N VAL A 5 0.40 -13.71 -7.96
CA VAL A 5 -0.82 -12.90 -7.86
C VAL A 5 -1.42 -13.07 -6.47
N LEU A 6 -1.85 -11.97 -5.84
CA LEU A 6 -2.46 -11.96 -4.52
C LEU A 6 -3.89 -11.44 -4.58
N ALA A 7 -4.77 -12.03 -3.77
CA ALA A 7 -6.10 -11.49 -3.54
C ALA A 7 -6.06 -10.29 -2.59
N VAL A 8 -6.90 -9.28 -2.84
CA VAL A 8 -7.04 -8.10 -1.99
C VAL A 8 -8.44 -8.07 -1.40
N ASP A 9 -8.55 -8.17 -0.07
CA ASP A 9 -9.81 -7.94 0.63
C ASP A 9 -10.09 -6.43 0.72
N ARG A 10 -11.28 -6.01 0.27
CA ARG A 10 -11.65 -4.60 0.12
C ARG A 10 -12.77 -4.26 1.12
N LYS A 11 -12.42 -3.58 2.21
CA LYS A 11 -13.39 -3.12 3.22
C LYS A 11 -13.69 -1.63 3.05
N ASN A 12 -14.96 -1.28 2.91
CA ASN A 12 -15.43 0.11 2.80
C ASN A 12 -14.80 0.90 1.64
N ILE A 13 -14.39 0.24 0.56
CA ILE A 13 -13.79 0.88 -0.62
C ILE A 13 -14.85 1.09 -1.70
N ALA A 14 -14.97 2.33 -2.18
CA ALA A 14 -15.90 2.66 -3.27
C ALA A 14 -15.59 1.88 -4.57
N PRO A 15 -16.61 1.60 -5.41
CA PRO A 15 -16.45 0.80 -6.63
C PRO A 15 -15.50 1.43 -7.66
N HIS A 16 -15.31 2.76 -7.59
CA HIS A 16 -14.43 3.51 -8.49
C HIS A 16 -12.94 3.30 -8.24
N LEU A 17 -12.55 2.63 -7.15
CA LEU A 17 -11.16 2.34 -6.84
C LEU A 17 -10.86 0.86 -7.06
N ARG A 18 -10.10 0.53 -8.11
CA ARG A 18 -9.66 -0.84 -8.38
C ARG A 18 -8.31 -1.10 -7.71
N THR A 19 -8.16 -2.30 -7.14
CA THR A 19 -6.99 -2.70 -6.36
C THR A 19 -6.50 -4.07 -6.80
N TYR A 20 -5.22 -4.18 -7.11
CA TYR A 20 -4.58 -5.43 -7.53
C TYR A 20 -3.27 -5.60 -6.78
N ALA A 21 -2.96 -6.79 -6.29
CA ALA A 21 -1.73 -7.05 -5.55
C ALA A 21 -0.98 -8.24 -6.15
N HIS A 22 0.34 -8.10 -6.23
CA HIS A 22 1.25 -9.18 -6.64
C HIS A 22 2.43 -9.21 -5.66
N CYS A 23 3.15 -10.32 -5.62
CA CYS A 23 4.49 -10.34 -5.06
C CYS A 23 5.38 -9.31 -5.77
N SER A 24 6.35 -8.76 -5.05
CA SER A 24 7.29 -7.80 -5.62
C SER A 24 8.24 -8.48 -6.60
N LYS A 25 8.64 -7.76 -7.66
CA LYS A 25 9.61 -8.30 -8.64
C LYS A 25 11.02 -8.01 -8.13
N GLY A 26 11.84 -9.06 -7.99
CA GLY A 26 13.27 -8.93 -7.69
C GLY A 26 13.61 -8.44 -6.28
N LYS A 27 12.63 -8.36 -5.37
CA LYS A 27 12.83 -8.07 -3.95
C LYS A 27 11.66 -8.60 -3.10
N PRO A 28 11.88 -8.88 -1.81
CA PRO A 28 10.83 -9.37 -0.91
C PRO A 28 9.65 -8.40 -0.73
N GLY A 29 8.51 -8.95 -0.34
CA GLY A 29 7.27 -8.22 -0.06
C GLY A 29 6.33 -8.13 -1.25
N ILE A 30 5.44 -7.14 -1.26
CA ILE A 30 4.33 -7.05 -2.22
C ILE A 30 4.32 -5.74 -2.99
N THR A 31 3.74 -5.76 -4.19
CA THR A 31 3.44 -4.56 -4.98
C THR A 31 1.93 -4.46 -5.17
N LEU A 32 1.35 -3.34 -4.73
CA LEU A 32 -0.05 -2.99 -4.93
C LEU A 32 -0.18 -2.02 -6.10
N LEU A 33 -1.16 -2.24 -6.96
CA LEU A 33 -1.62 -1.34 -8.02
C LEU A 33 -3.01 -0.82 -7.65
N LEU A 34 -3.11 0.50 -7.54
CA LEU A 34 -4.36 1.22 -7.33
C LEU A 34 -4.72 2.00 -8.59
N ILE A 35 -5.98 1.88 -9.04
CA ILE A 35 -6.52 2.65 -10.17
C ILE A 35 -7.75 3.40 -9.68
N ASN A 36 -7.63 4.73 -9.58
CA ASN A 36 -8.74 5.58 -9.23
C ASN A 36 -9.47 6.03 -10.52
N LEU A 37 -10.67 5.50 -10.73
CA LEU A 37 -11.55 5.84 -11.85
C LEU A 37 -12.54 6.95 -11.51
N SER A 38 -12.53 7.47 -10.28
CA SER A 38 -13.35 8.63 -9.91
C SER A 38 -12.70 9.90 -10.44
N ASN A 39 -13.51 10.79 -11.01
CA ASN A 39 -13.09 12.12 -11.45
C ASN A 39 -13.22 13.20 -10.37
N ARG A 40 -13.76 12.86 -9.19
CA ARG A 40 -13.99 13.79 -8.08
C ARG A 40 -13.37 13.34 -6.78
N THR A 41 -13.23 12.03 -6.58
CA THR A 41 -12.88 11.48 -5.28
C THR A 41 -11.37 11.29 -5.17
N HIS A 42 -10.78 11.97 -4.21
CA HIS A 42 -9.47 11.62 -3.69
C HIS A 42 -9.66 10.50 -2.65
N PHE A 43 -8.98 9.37 -2.80
CA PHE A 43 -9.05 8.28 -1.82
C PHE A 43 -7.89 8.35 -0.83
N THR A 44 -8.21 8.10 0.43
CA THR A 44 -7.23 7.87 1.50
C THR A 44 -7.45 6.46 2.04
N LEU A 45 -6.41 5.62 2.03
CA LEU A 45 -6.49 4.20 2.35
C LEU A 45 -5.45 3.83 3.40
N SER A 46 -5.77 2.78 4.16
CA SER A 46 -4.80 2.08 5.01
C SER A 46 -4.73 0.62 4.56
N VAL A 47 -3.52 0.08 4.48
CA VAL A 47 -3.28 -1.32 4.09
C VAL A 47 -2.95 -2.10 5.36
N HIS A 48 -3.59 -3.26 5.50
CA HIS A 48 -3.40 -4.15 6.65
C HIS A 48 -3.11 -5.56 6.15
N ASN A 49 -2.35 -6.33 6.93
CA ASN A 49 -2.12 -7.74 6.66
C ASN A 49 -3.30 -8.57 7.22
N ILE A 50 -3.94 -9.36 6.36
CA ILE A 50 -5.10 -10.20 6.70
C ILE A 50 -4.74 -11.27 7.74
N LEU A 51 -3.51 -11.78 7.75
CA LEU A 51 -3.05 -12.77 8.74
C LEU A 51 -3.09 -12.22 10.17
N ASN A 52 -3.00 -10.90 10.35
CA ASN A 52 -3.10 -10.23 11.65
C ASN A 52 -4.54 -9.85 12.04
N ILE A 53 -5.53 -10.01 11.16
CA ILE A 53 -6.94 -9.65 11.44
C ILE A 53 -7.65 -10.76 12.25
N ASN A 54 -7.16 -12.00 12.20
CA ASN A 54 -7.78 -13.16 12.89
C ASN A 54 -7.41 -13.30 14.38
N LEU A 55 -6.71 -12.34 14.98
CA LEU A 55 -6.41 -12.34 16.43
C LEU A 55 -7.46 -11.61 17.28
N HIS A 56 -8.72 -11.56 16.84
CA HIS A 56 -9.82 -11.23 17.73
C HIS A 56 -11.08 -12.06 17.43
N THR A 57 -11.58 -12.69 18.50
CA THR A 57 -12.92 -13.27 18.69
C THR A 57 -13.16 -14.75 18.33
N THR A 58 -12.66 -15.64 19.18
CA THR A 58 -13.53 -16.69 19.74
C THR A 58 -13.44 -16.65 21.26
N GLN A 59 -14.42 -15.96 21.87
CA GLN A 59 -14.75 -16.07 23.28
C GLN A 59 -15.26 -17.50 23.56
N TYR A 60 -14.40 -18.39 24.05
CA TYR A 60 -14.88 -19.51 24.85
C TYR A 60 -14.95 -19.05 26.30
N LYS A 61 -16.18 -18.88 26.80
CA LYS A 61 -16.47 -18.59 28.20
C LYS A 61 -16.01 -19.76 29.07
N THR A 62 -14.94 -19.57 29.83
CA THR A 62 -14.71 -20.30 31.08
C THR A 62 -14.44 -19.30 32.20
N LEU A 63 -15.34 -19.26 33.18
CA LEU A 63 -15.27 -18.47 34.41
C LEU A 63 -13.94 -18.70 35.15
N LYS A 64 -13.21 -17.63 35.51
CA LYS A 64 -12.56 -17.36 36.82
C LYS A 64 -12.30 -15.85 36.98
N LYS A 65 -12.10 -15.40 38.22
CA LYS A 65 -12.56 -14.14 38.86
C LYS A 65 -11.40 -13.14 39.16
N LYS A 66 -11.72 -11.82 39.19
CA LYS A 66 -11.00 -10.63 39.77
C LYS A 66 -9.79 -10.10 38.96
N SER A 67 -9.48 -8.80 38.81
CA SER A 67 -9.84 -7.51 39.46
C SER A 67 -9.53 -6.32 38.49
N PRO A 68 -10.01 -5.08 38.73
CA PRO A 68 -10.02 -3.98 37.75
C PRO A 68 -8.79 -3.07 37.83
N PHE A 69 -8.05 -2.94 36.74
CA PHE A 69 -7.14 -1.81 36.50
C PHE A 69 -7.17 -1.46 35.01
N VAL A 70 -7.81 -0.35 34.69
CA VAL A 70 -7.70 0.35 33.41
C VAL A 70 -6.61 1.39 33.59
N HIS A 71 -5.59 1.38 32.75
CA HIS A 71 -5.14 2.54 31.99
C HIS A 71 -4.02 2.11 31.02
N ASP A 72 -4.17 2.54 29.77
CA ASP A 72 -3.16 2.52 28.70
C ASP A 72 -2.64 1.17 28.22
N LEU A 73 -3.19 0.70 27.09
CA LEU A 73 -2.31 0.26 25.99
C LEU A 73 -2.94 0.64 24.65
N LYS A 74 -2.18 1.47 23.92
CA LYS A 74 -2.58 2.16 22.70
C LYS A 74 -2.73 1.20 21.52
N THR A 75 -3.68 1.59 20.68
CA THR A 75 -4.04 1.12 19.34
C THR A 75 -2.84 0.93 18.38
N ALA A 76 -2.94 -0.12 17.56
CA ALA A 76 -2.34 -0.36 16.24
C ALA A 76 -0.81 -0.45 16.10
N VAL A 77 -0.30 -1.69 15.98
CA VAL A 77 0.93 -2.01 15.25
C VAL A 77 0.76 -3.37 14.57
N SER A 78 0.82 -3.41 13.24
CA SER A 78 0.78 -4.62 12.43
C SER A 78 2.15 -4.89 11.84
N TRP A 79 3.08 -5.43 12.62
CA TRP A 79 4.30 -6.08 12.10
C TRP A 79 5.01 -6.90 13.19
N VAL A 80 5.15 -8.22 13.00
CA VAL A 80 6.03 -9.06 13.83
C VAL A 80 6.76 -10.04 12.91
N GLY A 81 7.87 -9.58 12.36
CA GLY A 81 9.05 -10.43 12.17
C GLY A 81 9.98 -10.15 13.35
N SER A 82 10.41 -11.18 14.06
CA SER A 82 11.28 -11.10 15.23
C SER A 82 12.60 -10.38 14.91
N LYS A 83 12.64 -9.06 15.13
CA LYS A 83 13.79 -8.21 15.48
C LYS A 83 13.32 -6.76 15.51
N SER A 84 12.90 -6.34 16.69
CA SER A 84 12.71 -4.95 17.05
C SER A 84 14.04 -4.20 16.98
N THR A 85 14.28 -3.55 15.85
CA THR A 85 14.88 -2.22 15.86
C THR A 85 13.98 -1.33 15.02
N ASP A 86 13.62 -0.20 15.61
CA ASP A 86 12.80 0.90 15.11
C ASP A 86 13.42 1.56 13.86
N GLU A 87 13.69 0.77 12.82
CA GLU A 87 14.15 1.28 11.53
C GLU A 87 12.94 1.81 10.76
N ASN A 88 12.99 3.08 10.36
CA ASN A 88 11.99 3.76 9.53
C ASN A 88 11.80 3.05 8.19
N LEU A 89 11.09 1.92 8.13
CA LEU A 89 10.82 1.32 6.84
C LEU A 89 9.93 2.23 6.05
N SER A 90 10.32 2.32 4.79
CA SER A 90 9.66 3.15 3.82
C SER A 90 9.17 2.25 2.71
N ARG A 91 7.91 2.41 2.34
CA ARG A 91 7.38 1.90 1.09
C ARG A 91 7.74 2.86 -0.03
N GLU A 92 7.89 2.31 -1.22
CA GLU A 92 8.06 3.10 -2.44
C GLU A 92 6.69 3.40 -3.05
N GLU A 93 6.45 4.66 -3.39
CA GLU A 93 5.25 5.09 -4.09
C GLU A 93 5.58 5.64 -5.48
N TYR A 94 4.86 5.15 -6.50
CA TYR A 94 4.94 5.60 -7.88
C TYR A 94 3.56 6.05 -8.33
N HIS A 95 3.30 7.35 -8.29
CA HIS A 95 2.02 7.95 -8.65
C HIS A 95 2.08 8.50 -10.07
N LEU A 96 1.30 7.89 -10.96
CA LEU A 96 1.15 8.30 -12.35
C LEU A 96 -0.07 9.22 -12.48
N THR A 97 0.17 10.44 -12.94
CA THR A 97 -0.88 11.43 -13.21
C THR A 97 -0.74 12.01 -14.62
N PRO A 98 -1.85 12.35 -15.29
CA PRO A 98 -1.78 13.05 -16.56
C PRO A 98 -1.21 14.47 -16.39
N ARG A 99 -0.43 14.93 -17.38
CA ARG A 99 0.06 16.31 -17.41
C ARG A 99 -1.13 17.28 -17.35
N HIS A 100 -1.06 18.24 -16.43
CA HIS A 100 -2.12 19.24 -16.17
C HIS A 100 -3.50 18.63 -15.85
N GLY A 101 -3.58 17.36 -15.41
CA GLY A 101 -4.86 16.72 -15.13
C GLY A 101 -5.65 16.27 -16.38
N ASN A 102 -5.10 16.44 -17.59
CA ASN A 102 -5.78 16.08 -18.83
C ASN A 102 -5.57 14.60 -19.18
N ILE A 103 -6.60 13.76 -19.01
CA ILE A 103 -6.53 12.32 -19.33
C ILE A 103 -6.26 11.99 -20.81
N GLN A 104 -6.39 12.96 -21.71
CA GLN A 104 -6.02 12.82 -23.13
C GLN A 104 -4.57 13.26 -23.42
N SER A 105 -3.85 13.73 -22.40
CA SER A 105 -2.43 14.07 -22.52
C SER A 105 -1.62 12.85 -22.96
N LYS A 106 -0.70 13.06 -23.90
CA LYS A 106 0.29 12.03 -24.31
C LYS A 106 1.47 11.93 -23.34
N THR A 107 1.58 12.89 -22.41
CA THR A 107 2.61 12.93 -21.38
C THR A 107 2.01 12.53 -20.03
N MET A 108 2.60 11.52 -19.41
CA MET A 108 2.34 11.09 -18.04
C MET A 108 3.42 11.68 -17.12
N LEU A 109 3.03 12.02 -15.90
CA LEU A 109 3.95 12.42 -14.83
C LEU A 109 4.12 11.25 -13.87
N LEU A 110 5.36 10.95 -13.46
CA LEU A 110 5.67 10.08 -12.34
C LEU A 110 6.04 10.95 -11.14
N ASN A 111 5.25 10.88 -10.07
CA ASN A 111 5.47 11.66 -8.85
C ASN A 111 5.65 13.17 -9.15
N GLY A 112 4.91 13.67 -10.15
CA GLY A 112 4.96 15.06 -10.61
C GLY A 112 6.01 15.37 -11.69
N VAL A 113 6.93 14.45 -11.98
CA VAL A 113 7.98 14.62 -12.99
C VAL A 113 7.56 14.00 -14.33
N PRO A 114 7.62 14.72 -15.47
CA PRO A 114 7.30 14.15 -16.77
C PRO A 114 8.13 12.92 -17.12
N LEU A 115 7.47 11.87 -17.58
CA LEU A 115 8.12 10.70 -18.16
C LEU A 115 8.40 10.97 -19.63
N GLU A 116 9.60 11.45 -19.91
CA GLU A 116 10.11 11.72 -21.25
C GLU A 116 11.44 10.97 -21.45
N LEU A 117 11.73 10.58 -22.69
CA LEU A 117 13.00 9.95 -23.00
C LEU A 117 14.16 10.91 -22.69
N THR A 118 15.32 10.33 -22.37
CA THR A 118 16.55 11.13 -22.25
C THR A 118 16.89 11.74 -23.61
N ARG A 119 17.84 12.68 -23.65
CA ARG A 119 18.34 13.26 -24.91
C ARG A 119 18.88 12.20 -25.89
N ASN A 120 19.30 11.05 -25.37
CA ASN A 120 19.81 9.93 -26.15
C ASN A 120 18.71 8.95 -26.58
N GLY A 121 17.46 9.16 -26.17
CA GLY A 121 16.34 8.27 -26.46
C GLY A 121 16.15 7.14 -25.43
N ASP A 122 16.88 7.16 -24.30
CA ASP A 122 16.76 6.12 -23.27
C ASP A 122 15.51 6.31 -22.39
N ILE A 123 15.07 5.21 -21.77
CA ILE A 123 14.01 5.25 -20.74
C ILE A 123 14.54 6.01 -19.51
N PRO A 124 13.82 7.02 -18.99
CA PRO A 124 14.26 7.76 -17.82
C PRO A 124 14.25 6.90 -16.55
N SER A 125 15.05 7.28 -15.56
CA SER A 125 15.03 6.64 -14.24
C SER A 125 13.67 6.85 -13.57
N LEU A 126 13.01 5.75 -13.19
CA LEU A 126 11.72 5.77 -12.50
C LEU A 126 11.95 5.89 -10.99
N LYS A 127 11.95 7.12 -10.47
CA LYS A 127 12.25 7.38 -9.05
C LYS A 127 10.97 7.32 -8.19
N PRO A 128 10.95 6.49 -7.13
CA PRO A 128 9.84 6.47 -6.19
C PRO A 128 9.86 7.67 -5.25
N THR A 129 8.72 7.92 -4.61
CA THR A 129 8.65 8.67 -3.36
C THR A 129 8.72 7.67 -2.20
N MET A 130 9.67 7.85 -1.28
CA MET A 130 9.78 7.03 -0.07
C MET A 130 8.83 7.55 0.99
N VAL A 131 7.92 6.71 1.45
CA VAL A 131 6.90 7.07 2.46
C VAL A 131 6.91 6.02 3.56
N LYS A 132 6.75 6.42 4.82
CA LYS A 132 6.69 5.45 5.92
C LYS A 132 5.56 4.45 5.71
N VAL A 133 5.81 3.19 6.06
CA VAL A 133 4.87 2.09 5.79
C VAL A 133 3.49 2.28 6.44
N ASP A 134 3.48 2.91 7.61
CA ASP A 134 2.30 3.17 8.45
C ASP A 134 1.48 4.39 8.01
N SER A 135 2.05 5.25 7.18
CA SER A 135 1.38 6.48 6.75
C SER A 135 0.20 6.15 5.84
N PRO A 136 -0.95 6.86 5.93
CA PRO A 136 -2.06 6.65 5.02
C PRO A 136 -1.64 6.82 3.55
N ILE A 137 -2.22 6.02 2.67
CA ILE A 137 -2.01 6.11 1.22
C ILE A 137 -3.03 7.09 0.64
N SER A 138 -2.53 8.12 -0.04
CA SER A 138 -3.34 9.06 -0.83
C SER A 138 -3.29 8.69 -2.31
N ILE A 139 -4.42 8.77 -3.02
CA ILE A 139 -4.50 8.64 -4.48
C ILE A 139 -5.47 9.66 -5.08
N ALA A 140 -4.98 10.44 -6.04
CA ALA A 140 -5.72 11.49 -6.71
C ALA A 140 -6.81 10.94 -7.66
N PRO A 141 -7.85 11.72 -7.99
CA PRO A 141 -8.80 11.40 -9.05
C PRO A 141 -8.12 11.03 -10.38
N LEU A 142 -8.74 10.14 -11.18
CA LEU A 142 -8.30 9.73 -12.52
C LEU A 142 -6.79 9.44 -12.62
N SER A 143 -6.27 8.68 -11.67
CA SER A 143 -4.83 8.40 -11.58
C SER A 143 -4.54 6.94 -11.22
N ILE A 144 -3.29 6.55 -11.43
CA ILE A 144 -2.78 5.20 -11.18
C ILE A 144 -1.63 5.29 -10.20
N LYS A 145 -1.58 4.40 -9.21
CA LYS A 145 -0.50 4.40 -8.22
C LYS A 145 0.02 2.99 -7.97
N PHE A 146 1.32 2.81 -8.09
CA PHE A 146 2.00 1.60 -7.62
C PHE A 146 2.62 1.86 -6.26
N LEU A 147 2.53 0.87 -5.39
CA LEU A 147 3.07 0.91 -4.03
C LEU A 147 3.85 -0.37 -3.81
N GLN A 148 5.12 -0.27 -3.46
CA GLN A 148 5.92 -1.42 -3.08
C GLN A 148 6.16 -1.42 -1.57
N PHE A 149 5.63 -2.44 -0.92
CA PHE A 149 5.79 -2.68 0.50
C PHE A 149 6.94 -3.67 0.72
N PRO A 150 8.07 -3.25 1.31
CA PRO A 150 9.13 -4.18 1.67
C PRO A 150 8.67 -5.07 2.84
N ASN A 151 9.22 -6.28 2.92
CA ASN A 151 9.06 -7.19 4.06
C ASN A 151 7.60 -7.42 4.50
N PHE A 152 6.68 -7.37 3.53
CA PHE A 152 5.27 -7.65 3.77
C PHE A 152 5.09 -9.16 3.90
N ASP A 153 4.54 -9.61 5.03
CA ASP A 153 4.32 -11.02 5.32
C ASP A 153 3.19 -11.59 4.43
N ALA A 154 3.59 -12.13 3.29
CA ALA A 154 2.74 -12.83 2.35
C ALA A 154 3.43 -14.17 2.05
N PRO A 155 3.00 -15.28 2.68
CA PRO A 155 3.67 -16.58 2.56
C PRO A 155 3.86 -17.09 1.12
N GLY A 156 3.04 -16.63 0.18
CA GLY A 156 3.18 -16.95 -1.25
C GLY A 156 4.19 -16.10 -2.02
N CYS A 157 4.90 -15.18 -1.36
CA CYS A 157 5.89 -14.29 -1.95
C CYS A 157 7.28 -14.61 -1.40
N GLU A 158 7.97 -15.51 -2.10
CA GLU A 158 9.38 -15.89 -1.86
C GLU A 158 10.35 -15.01 -2.66
#